data_AF-A0A9X3MBU1-F1
#
_entry.id   AF-A0A9X3MBU1-F1
#
_cell.length_a   1.000
_cell.length_b   1.000
_cell.length_c   1.000
_cell.angle_alpha   90.00
_cell.angle_beta   90.00
_cell.angle_gamma   90.00
#
_symmetry.space_group_name_H-M   'P 1'
#
loop_
_entity.id
_entity.type
_entity.pdbx_description
1 polymer ?
#
loop_
_entity_poly.entity_id
_entity_poly.type
_entity_poly.pdbx_seq_one_letter_code
_entity_poly.pdbx_strand_id
1 'polypeptide(L)'
;MSRTSVDASTARTIRNLRRALHAERVRRFPPRTIQPGPNAITRMAGGALAVEGCRALIEENEQSRTWVIDDFNRRGMAESAAAIADSYEDNIAFTDEDGHDFRFSVRDGELSRYSVERLGKDISAAAGDDDAREVTALSPAEVIDDLEAQDADPEAVESYALAVGDSDVSPSDQLVDQLQAETSEELESPGNDLTDVAEQADEQVAEM
;
A
#
# COMPACT_ATOMS: atom_id res chain seq x y z
N MET A 1 -18.08 0.74 8.76
CA MET A 1 -18.33 2.20 8.61
C MET A 1 -18.70 2.48 7.16
N SER A 2 -19.39 3.58 6.88
CA SER A 2 -19.61 4.02 5.48
C SER A 2 -18.33 4.65 4.91
N ARG A 3 -18.13 4.62 3.59
CA ARG A 3 -16.96 5.26 2.95
C ARG A 3 -16.86 6.76 3.28
N THR A 4 -17.99 7.46 3.29
CA THR A 4 -18.08 8.87 3.71
C THR A 4 -17.61 9.08 5.16
N SER A 5 -17.99 8.20 6.10
CA SER A 5 -17.51 8.30 7.48
C SER A 5 -16.02 7.98 7.63
N VAL A 6 -15.49 7.07 6.80
CA VAL A 6 -14.05 6.77 6.76
C VAL A 6 -13.27 7.96 6.21
N ASP A 7 -13.77 8.58 5.14
CA ASP A 7 -13.19 9.78 4.54
C ASP A 7 -13.13 10.94 5.54
N ALA A 8 -14.25 11.29 6.17
CA ALA A 8 -14.30 12.35 7.18
C ALA A 8 -13.36 12.10 8.37
N SER A 9 -13.28 10.85 8.86
CA SER A 9 -12.37 10.46 9.94
C SER A 9 -10.90 10.54 9.52
N THR A 10 -10.59 10.14 8.28
CA THR A 10 -9.24 10.19 7.72
C THR A 10 -8.81 11.64 7.50
N ALA A 11 -9.68 12.47 6.91
CA ALA A 11 -9.47 13.90 6.71
C ALA A 11 -9.20 14.64 8.03
N ARG A 12 -9.98 14.35 9.07
CA ARG A 12 -9.75 14.87 10.43
C ARG A 12 -8.37 14.48 10.96
N THR A 13 -7.99 13.22 10.79
CA THR A 13 -6.68 12.72 11.24
C THR A 13 -5.53 13.38 10.48
N ILE A 14 -5.67 13.57 9.16
CA ILE A 14 -4.71 14.29 8.32
C ILE A 14 -4.50 15.72 8.85
N ARG A 15 -5.57 16.46 9.10
CA ARG A 15 -5.46 17.85 9.62
C ARG A 15 -4.76 17.91 10.97
N ASN A 16 -5.10 16.99 11.87
CA ASN A 16 -4.45 16.88 13.19
C ASN A 16 -2.97 16.50 13.07
N LEU A 17 -2.62 15.56 12.19
CA LEU A 17 -1.23 15.18 11.91
C LEU A 17 -0.44 16.36 11.35
N ARG A 18 -0.97 17.07 10.35
CA ARG A 18 -0.33 18.28 9.78
C ARG A 18 -0.02 19.32 10.84
N ARG A 19 -0.93 19.59 11.77
CA ARG A 19 -0.69 20.53 12.90
C ARG A 19 0.48 20.09 13.77
N ALA A 20 0.51 18.81 14.14
CA ALA A 20 1.58 18.25 14.96
C ALA A 20 2.94 18.34 14.26
N LEU A 21 2.96 18.13 12.94
CA LEU A 21 4.15 18.25 12.10
C LEU A 21 4.66 19.69 12.00
N HIS A 22 3.75 20.67 11.83
CA HIS A 22 4.11 22.08 11.77
C HIS A 22 4.59 22.67 13.11
N ALA A 23 4.13 22.15 14.25
CA ALA A 23 4.52 22.63 15.57
C ALA A 23 5.97 22.28 15.99
N GLU A 24 6.85 21.96 15.04
CA GLU A 24 8.27 21.59 15.22
C GLU A 24 8.53 20.39 16.16
N ARG A 25 7.50 19.59 16.48
CA ARG A 25 7.62 18.34 17.28
C ARG A 25 8.10 17.15 16.45
N VAL A 26 8.50 17.41 15.21
CA VAL A 26 8.97 16.39 14.26
C VAL A 26 10.25 16.90 13.63
N ARG A 27 11.40 16.38 14.09
CA ARG A 27 12.72 16.86 13.66
C ARG A 27 13.11 16.51 12.22
N ARG A 28 12.26 15.75 11.52
CA ARG A 28 12.23 15.39 10.08
C ARG A 28 11.80 13.95 9.97
N PHE A 29 11.08 13.63 8.90
CA PHE A 29 10.99 12.26 8.50
C PHE A 29 12.38 11.70 8.12
N PRO A 30 12.62 10.38 8.25
CA PRO A 30 13.84 9.79 7.72
C PRO A 30 13.97 10.09 6.22
N PRO A 31 15.16 10.49 5.75
CA PRO A 31 15.40 10.68 4.33
C PRO A 31 15.22 9.36 3.59
N ARG A 32 14.68 9.42 2.38
CA ARG A 32 14.56 8.28 1.47
C ARG A 32 15.47 8.50 0.28
N THR A 33 16.02 7.41 -0.24
CA THR A 33 16.82 7.44 -1.47
C THR A 33 15.94 7.63 -2.70
N ILE A 34 14.71 7.10 -2.67
CA ILE A 34 13.71 7.20 -3.73
C ILE A 34 12.35 7.44 -3.06
N GLN A 35 11.59 8.41 -3.58
CA GLN A 35 10.22 8.67 -3.16
C GLN A 35 9.25 7.77 -3.92
N PRO A 36 8.10 7.39 -3.33
CA PRO A 36 7.11 6.59 -4.04
C PRO A 36 6.54 7.38 -5.23
N GLY A 37 6.50 6.73 -6.39
CA GLY A 37 5.83 7.26 -7.57
C GLY A 37 4.33 7.01 -7.57
N PRO A 38 3.63 7.48 -8.62
CA PRO A 38 2.17 7.37 -8.72
C PRO A 38 1.66 5.93 -8.61
N ASN A 39 2.32 4.95 -9.22
CA ASN A 39 1.89 3.54 -9.17
C ASN A 39 2.12 2.94 -7.78
N ALA A 40 3.21 3.28 -7.09
CA ALA A 40 3.42 2.89 -5.70
C ALA A 40 2.35 3.49 -4.77
N ILE A 41 1.92 4.73 -5.05
CA ILE A 41 0.89 5.46 -4.30
C ILE A 41 -0.48 4.75 -4.40
N THR A 42 -0.90 4.26 -5.58
CA THR A 42 -2.20 3.58 -5.75
C THR A 42 -2.35 2.31 -4.90
N ARG A 43 -1.22 1.70 -4.51
CA ARG A 43 -1.15 0.48 -3.70
C ARG A 43 -1.07 0.72 -2.19
N MET A 44 -0.82 1.97 -1.79
CA MET A 44 -0.75 2.32 -0.38
C MET A 44 -2.11 2.14 0.30
N ALA A 45 -2.11 1.63 1.53
CA ALA A 45 -3.32 1.68 2.34
C ALA A 45 -3.67 3.15 2.67
N GLY A 46 -4.95 3.47 2.87
CA GLY A 46 -5.41 4.86 3.06
C GLY A 46 -4.66 5.62 4.15
N GLY A 47 -4.27 4.96 5.25
CA GLY A 47 -3.44 5.58 6.29
C GLY A 47 -1.98 5.78 5.91
N ALA A 48 -1.39 4.91 5.10
CA ALA A 48 -0.05 5.12 4.53
C ALA A 48 -0.07 6.28 3.52
N LEU A 49 -1.13 6.36 2.70
CA LEU A 49 -1.37 7.47 1.78
C LEU A 49 -1.53 8.81 2.51
N ALA A 50 -2.28 8.84 3.62
CA ALA A 50 -2.42 10.02 4.47
C ALA A 50 -1.08 10.51 5.04
N VAL A 51 -0.25 9.57 5.51
CA VAL A 51 1.11 9.85 6.00
C VAL A 51 1.99 10.38 4.87
N GLU A 52 1.90 9.81 3.67
CA GLU A 52 2.68 10.22 2.51
C GLU A 52 2.35 11.65 2.09
N GLY A 53 1.06 12.01 2.04
CA GLY A 53 0.67 13.39 1.74
C GLY A 53 1.16 14.39 2.79
N CYS A 54 1.17 14.00 4.07
CA CYS A 54 1.74 14.84 5.13
C CYS A 54 3.27 14.97 5.04
N ARG A 55 3.96 13.92 4.60
CA ARG A 55 5.39 13.98 4.31
C ARG A 55 5.69 14.91 3.15
N ALA A 56 4.96 14.77 2.04
CA ALA A 56 5.14 15.62 0.86
C ALA A 56 5.02 17.11 1.20
N LEU A 57 4.13 17.47 2.12
CA LEU A 57 4.00 18.83 2.64
C LEU A 57 5.24 19.31 3.44
N ILE A 58 5.84 18.46 4.28
CA ILE A 58 7.05 18.82 5.05
C ILE A 58 8.28 18.92 4.15
N GLU A 59 8.37 18.02 3.18
CA GLU A 59 9.48 17.96 2.21
C GLU A 59 9.31 18.98 1.08
N GLU A 60 8.22 19.78 1.10
CA GLU A 60 7.86 20.75 0.06
C GLU A 60 7.82 20.14 -1.36
N ASN A 61 7.44 18.86 -1.44
CA ASN A 61 7.32 18.12 -2.70
C ASN A 61 5.90 18.22 -3.26
N GLU A 62 5.69 19.21 -4.15
CA GLU A 62 4.39 19.48 -4.76
C GLU A 62 3.90 18.34 -5.67
N GLN A 63 4.81 17.65 -6.35
CA GLN A 63 4.47 16.54 -7.26
C GLN A 63 3.92 15.34 -6.48
N SER A 64 4.62 14.91 -5.44
CA SER A 64 4.17 13.83 -4.54
C SER A 64 2.86 14.18 -3.86
N ARG A 65 2.71 15.44 -3.43
CA ARG A 65 1.44 15.94 -2.86
C ARG A 65 0.29 15.80 -3.86
N THR A 66 0.54 16.11 -5.14
CA THR A 66 -0.48 16.02 -6.20
C THR A 66 -0.92 14.58 -6.44
N TRP A 67 0.01 13.63 -6.55
CA TRP A 67 -0.34 12.21 -6.70
C TRP A 67 -1.17 11.67 -5.54
N VAL A 68 -0.85 12.09 -4.30
CA VAL A 68 -1.64 11.69 -3.12
C VAL A 68 -3.06 12.25 -3.18
N ILE A 69 -3.23 13.51 -3.58
CA ILE A 69 -4.55 14.14 -3.75
C ILE A 69 -5.36 13.41 -4.81
N ASP A 70 -4.74 13.13 -5.96
CA ASP A 70 -5.38 12.45 -7.09
C ASP A 70 -5.83 11.03 -6.71
N ASP A 71 -5.01 10.29 -5.97
CA ASP A 71 -5.37 8.94 -5.54
C ASP A 71 -6.46 8.92 -4.46
N PHE A 72 -6.47 9.88 -3.52
CA PHE A 72 -7.63 10.05 -2.62
C PHE A 72 -8.91 10.35 -3.40
N ASN A 73 -8.85 11.21 -4.41
CA ASN A 73 -10.00 11.49 -5.29
C ASN A 73 -10.45 10.25 -6.06
N ARG A 74 -9.51 9.46 -6.61
CA ARG A 74 -9.79 8.18 -7.29
C ARG A 74 -10.53 7.20 -6.38
N ARG A 75 -10.16 7.14 -5.10
CA ARG A 75 -10.82 6.31 -4.07
C ARG A 75 -12.15 6.86 -3.56
N GLY A 76 -12.59 8.03 -4.07
CA GLY A 76 -13.81 8.71 -3.64
C GLY A 76 -13.70 9.32 -2.23
N MET A 77 -12.49 9.66 -1.80
CA MET A 77 -12.18 10.26 -0.49
C MET A 77 -11.88 11.76 -0.63
N ALA A 78 -12.89 12.51 -1.06
CA ALA A 78 -12.75 13.93 -1.40
C ALA A 78 -12.40 14.80 -0.18
N GLU A 79 -12.88 14.46 1.03
CA GLU A 79 -12.53 15.21 2.23
C GLU A 79 -11.06 15.03 2.62
N SER A 80 -10.52 13.82 2.44
CA SER A 80 -9.12 13.50 2.69
C SER A 80 -8.21 14.18 1.68
N ALA A 81 -8.59 14.19 0.40
CA ALA A 81 -7.92 14.97 -0.64
C ALA A 81 -7.88 16.47 -0.29
N ALA A 82 -9.03 17.04 0.11
CA ALA A 82 -9.11 18.43 0.56
C ALA A 82 -8.22 18.69 1.79
N ALA A 83 -8.19 17.77 2.76
CA ALA A 83 -7.35 17.91 3.95
C ALA A 83 -5.84 17.97 3.64
N ILE A 84 -5.37 17.37 2.54
CA ILE A 84 -3.99 17.52 2.05
C ILE A 84 -3.83 18.81 1.23
N ALA A 85 -4.87 19.22 0.50
CA ALA A 85 -4.89 20.44 -0.30
C ALA A 85 -5.00 21.74 0.54
N ASP A 86 -5.55 21.67 1.76
CA ASP A 86 -5.81 22.83 2.64
C ASP A 86 -4.53 23.68 2.81
N SER A 87 -4.72 25.01 2.84
CA SER A 87 -3.64 25.93 3.22
C SER A 87 -3.22 25.72 4.68
N TYR A 88 -2.09 26.30 5.08
CA TYR A 88 -1.66 26.25 6.48
C TYR A 88 -2.69 26.94 7.40
N GLU A 89 -3.19 28.11 6.97
CA GLU A 89 -4.18 28.90 7.70
C GLU A 89 -5.49 28.14 7.88
N ASP A 90 -6.00 27.53 6.80
CA ASP A 90 -7.23 26.70 6.84
C ASP A 90 -7.05 25.50 7.77
N ASN A 91 -5.88 24.86 7.67
CA ASN A 91 -5.55 23.71 8.50
C ASN A 91 -5.39 24.07 9.98
N ILE A 92 -5.01 25.30 10.36
CA ILE A 92 -4.96 25.76 11.77
C ILE A 92 -6.33 26.25 12.27
N ALA A 93 -7.18 26.79 11.40
CA ALA A 93 -8.52 27.23 11.77
C ALA A 93 -9.47 26.07 12.08
N PHE A 94 -9.21 24.87 11.54
CA PHE A 94 -9.96 23.66 11.87
C PHE A 94 -10.06 23.45 13.40
N THR A 95 -11.19 23.01 13.93
CA THR A 95 -11.29 22.70 15.36
C THR A 95 -11.88 21.31 15.47
N ASP A 96 -11.11 20.38 16.02
CA ASP A 96 -11.60 19.04 16.27
C ASP A 96 -12.45 19.07 17.54
N GLU A 97 -13.76 19.25 17.38
CA GLU A 97 -14.72 19.30 18.49
C GLU A 97 -14.77 17.97 19.27
N ASP A 98 -14.40 16.85 18.64
CA ASP A 98 -14.39 15.51 19.25
C ASP A 98 -13.08 15.19 19.99
N GLY A 99 -12.11 16.12 20.03
CA GLY A 99 -11.00 16.08 20.99
C GLY A 99 -10.06 14.89 20.85
N HIS A 100 -9.91 14.28 19.68
CA HIS A 100 -8.77 13.41 19.41
C HIS A 100 -7.53 14.28 19.23
N ASP A 101 -7.07 14.83 20.35
CA ASP A 101 -5.73 15.34 20.46
C ASP A 101 -4.82 14.14 20.23
N PHE A 102 -4.32 14.01 19.01
CA PHE A 102 -3.10 13.28 18.71
C PHE A 102 -1.94 14.03 19.39
N ARG A 103 -2.00 14.20 20.73
CA ARG A 103 -0.87 14.05 21.61
C ARG A 103 -0.39 12.63 21.35
N PHE A 104 0.30 12.47 20.22
CA PHE A 104 1.29 11.44 20.05
C PHE A 104 1.95 11.32 21.42
N SER A 105 1.88 10.14 22.02
CA SER A 105 2.48 9.87 23.32
C SER A 105 3.98 9.87 23.11
N VAL A 106 4.51 11.04 22.78
CA VAL A 106 5.90 11.26 22.50
C VAL A 106 6.50 11.55 23.84
N ARG A 107 7.14 10.52 24.42
CA ARG A 107 7.82 10.66 25.71
C ARG A 107 8.78 11.85 25.74
N ASP A 108 9.28 12.29 24.57
CA ASP A 108 10.29 13.35 24.45
C ASP A 108 10.01 14.39 23.34
N GLY A 109 8.77 14.48 22.83
CA GLY A 109 8.43 15.47 21.79
C GLY A 109 8.99 15.22 20.38
N GLU A 110 9.64 14.08 20.10
CA GLU A 110 10.02 13.60 18.75
C GLU A 110 9.11 12.49 18.17
N LEU A 111 8.36 12.75 17.09
CA LEU A 111 7.67 11.70 16.34
C LEU A 111 8.70 10.76 15.67
N SER A 112 8.93 9.60 16.29
CA SER A 112 9.80 8.57 15.71
C SER A 112 9.21 8.01 14.41
N ARG A 113 10.07 7.46 13.52
CA ARG A 113 9.66 6.70 12.32
C ARG A 113 8.55 5.69 12.64
N TYR A 114 8.74 4.93 13.72
CA TYR A 114 7.79 3.92 14.18
C TYR A 114 6.44 4.51 14.59
N SER A 115 6.44 5.71 15.16
CA SER A 115 5.21 6.40 15.58
C SER A 115 4.36 6.82 14.39
N VAL A 116 5.00 7.28 13.30
CA VAL A 116 4.28 7.70 12.10
C VAL A 116 3.81 6.51 11.27
N GLU A 117 4.64 5.47 11.13
CA GLU A 117 4.22 4.22 10.49
C GLU A 117 3.07 3.55 11.25
N ARG A 118 3.12 3.57 12.59
CA ARG A 118 2.03 3.08 13.44
C ARG A 118 0.75 3.89 13.24
N LEU A 119 0.84 5.22 13.16
CA LEU A 119 -0.32 6.05 12.88
C LEU A 119 -0.97 5.67 11.54
N GLY A 120 -0.17 5.49 10.48
CA GLY A 120 -0.69 5.04 9.19
C GLY A 120 -1.44 3.71 9.30
N LYS A 121 -0.93 2.76 10.10
CA LYS A 121 -1.62 1.49 10.37
C LYS A 121 -2.91 1.68 11.16
N ASP A 122 -2.91 2.55 12.17
CA ASP A 122 -4.10 2.83 13.00
C ASP A 122 -5.21 3.47 12.17
N ILE A 123 -4.88 4.39 11.25
CA ILE A 123 -5.83 4.99 10.29
C ILE A 123 -6.41 3.92 9.37
N SER A 124 -5.54 3.10 8.75
CA SER A 124 -6.00 2.03 7.84
C SER A 124 -6.87 0.99 8.56
N ALA A 125 -6.54 0.63 9.80
CA ALA A 125 -7.33 -0.31 10.60
C ALA A 125 -8.74 0.22 10.89
N ALA A 126 -8.91 1.54 11.05
CA ALA A 126 -10.22 2.16 11.23
C ALA A 126 -11.05 2.18 9.93
N ALA A 127 -10.39 2.24 8.77
CA ALA A 127 -11.02 2.22 7.46
C ALA A 127 -11.56 0.83 7.06
N GLY A 128 -10.88 -0.24 7.47
CA GLY A 128 -11.18 -1.63 7.09
C GLY A 128 -10.51 -2.05 5.77
N ASP A 129 -10.87 -3.22 5.24
CA ASP A 129 -10.16 -3.87 4.11
C ASP A 129 -10.51 -3.33 2.71
N ASP A 130 -11.59 -2.54 2.57
CA ASP A 130 -12.02 -1.98 1.29
C ASP A 130 -11.70 -0.48 1.23
N ASP A 131 -10.45 -0.15 0.91
CA ASP A 131 -9.97 1.22 0.67
C ASP A 131 -9.67 1.51 -0.81
N ALA A 132 -10.19 0.67 -1.71
CA ALA A 132 -10.07 0.77 -3.17
C ALA A 132 -8.63 0.89 -3.72
N ARG A 133 -7.65 0.43 -2.94
CA ARG A 133 -6.25 0.33 -3.37
C ARG A 133 -6.02 -0.88 -4.27
N GLU A 134 -4.96 -0.82 -5.05
CA GLU A 134 -4.42 -1.99 -5.73
C GLU A 134 -3.64 -2.85 -4.73
N VAL A 135 -3.84 -4.17 -4.78
CA VAL A 135 -3.25 -5.12 -3.80
C VAL A 135 -2.16 -6.01 -4.40
N THR A 136 -1.80 -5.78 -5.66
CA THR A 136 -0.71 -6.47 -6.35
C THR A 136 0.62 -5.74 -6.12
N ALA A 137 1.72 -6.45 -6.30
CA ALA A 137 3.02 -5.81 -6.48
C ALA A 137 3.03 -4.92 -7.73
N LEU A 138 3.99 -3.99 -7.81
CA LEU A 138 4.26 -3.27 -9.04
C LEU A 138 4.85 -4.24 -10.08
N SER A 139 4.41 -4.12 -11.32
CA SER A 139 5.09 -4.71 -12.46
C SER A 139 6.43 -4.00 -12.70
N PRO A 140 7.41 -4.66 -13.34
CA PRO A 140 8.65 -3.99 -13.74
C PRO A 140 8.42 -2.71 -14.57
N ALA A 141 7.43 -2.71 -15.48
CA ALA A 141 7.04 -1.51 -16.23
C ALA A 141 6.56 -0.37 -15.31
N GLU A 142 5.68 -0.65 -14.35
CA GLU A 142 5.20 0.35 -13.40
C GLU A 142 6.31 0.89 -12.49
N VAL A 143 7.32 0.07 -12.17
CA VAL A 143 8.51 0.53 -11.42
C VAL A 143 9.34 1.50 -12.27
N ILE A 144 9.53 1.20 -13.55
CA ILE A 144 10.22 2.10 -14.49
C ILE A 144 9.48 3.43 -14.59
N ASP A 145 8.16 3.38 -14.82
CA ASP A 145 7.30 4.57 -14.89
C ASP A 145 7.41 5.42 -13.60
N ASP A 146 7.41 4.78 -12.43
CA ASP A 146 7.55 5.48 -11.15
C ASP A 146 8.93 6.13 -10.99
N LEU A 147 10.00 5.47 -11.42
CA LEU A 147 11.36 6.01 -11.38
C LEU A 147 11.50 7.21 -12.32
N GLU A 148 10.96 7.11 -13.54
CA GLU A 148 10.92 8.22 -14.50
C GLU A 148 10.10 9.39 -13.96
N ALA A 149 8.95 9.11 -13.34
CA ALA A 149 8.11 10.13 -12.72
C ALA A 149 8.80 10.85 -11.55
N GLN A 150 9.77 10.22 -10.88
CA GLN A 150 10.62 10.83 -9.84
C GLN A 150 11.84 11.59 -10.38
N ASP A 151 12.00 11.72 -11.70
CA ASP A 151 13.23 12.22 -12.32
C ASP A 151 14.48 11.45 -11.83
N ALA A 152 14.36 10.12 -11.65
CA ALA A 152 15.49 9.28 -11.28
C ALA A 152 16.59 9.35 -12.36
N ASP A 153 17.83 9.05 -11.96
CA ASP A 153 18.97 9.03 -12.87
C ASP A 153 18.69 8.10 -14.07
N PRO A 154 18.71 8.60 -15.33
CA PRO A 154 18.43 7.79 -16.51
C PRO A 154 19.29 6.53 -16.61
N GLU A 155 20.56 6.57 -16.16
CA GLU A 155 21.44 5.40 -16.16
C GLU A 155 20.96 4.34 -15.17
N ALA A 156 20.37 4.75 -14.04
CA ALA A 156 19.78 3.84 -13.06
C ALA A 156 18.49 3.21 -13.58
N VAL A 157 17.64 3.98 -14.29
CA VAL A 157 16.43 3.48 -14.95
C VAL A 157 16.79 2.45 -16.03
N GLU A 158 17.73 2.78 -16.90
CA GLU A 158 18.21 1.86 -17.95
C GLU A 158 18.82 0.59 -17.34
N SER A 159 19.64 0.73 -16.29
CA SER A 159 20.23 -0.41 -15.60
C SER A 159 19.17 -1.32 -14.98
N TYR A 160 18.11 -0.74 -14.41
CA TYR A 160 16.99 -1.52 -13.88
C TYR A 160 16.26 -2.28 -15.00
N ALA A 161 15.91 -1.58 -16.09
CA ALA A 161 15.23 -2.18 -17.24
C ALA A 161 16.05 -3.31 -17.88
N LEU A 162 17.37 -3.15 -18.01
CA LEU A 162 18.25 -4.20 -18.52
C LEU A 162 18.36 -5.41 -17.60
N ALA A 163 18.29 -5.21 -16.28
CA ALA A 163 18.46 -6.28 -15.29
C ALA A 163 17.16 -7.05 -15.01
N VAL A 164 16.03 -6.36 -14.96
CA VAL A 164 14.72 -6.91 -14.53
C VAL A 164 13.77 -7.09 -15.72
N GLY A 165 13.93 -6.30 -16.78
CA GLY A 165 12.99 -6.21 -17.90
C GLY A 165 11.91 -5.15 -17.69
N ASP A 166 11.00 -5.06 -18.65
CA ASP A 166 9.93 -4.06 -18.78
C ASP A 166 8.54 -4.72 -18.86
N SER A 167 8.38 -5.89 -18.22
CA SER A 167 7.11 -6.63 -18.24
C SER A 167 5.99 -5.84 -17.57
N ASP A 168 4.81 -5.83 -18.22
CA ASP A 168 3.57 -5.30 -17.63
C ASP A 168 2.94 -6.25 -16.59
N VAL A 169 3.44 -7.47 -16.46
CA VAL A 169 2.85 -8.47 -15.56
C VAL A 169 3.43 -8.30 -14.16
N SER A 170 2.56 -8.11 -13.17
CA SER A 170 3.02 -8.02 -11.79
C SER A 170 3.56 -9.38 -11.29
N PRO A 171 4.61 -9.40 -10.45
CA PRO A 171 5.08 -10.63 -9.81
C PRO A 171 4.00 -11.34 -8.98
N SER A 172 3.02 -10.58 -8.47
CA SER A 172 1.87 -11.14 -7.75
C SER A 172 0.97 -11.95 -8.67
N ASP A 173 0.69 -11.45 -9.88
CA ASP A 173 -0.15 -12.16 -10.86
C ASP A 173 0.56 -13.41 -11.37
N GLN A 174 1.87 -13.32 -11.64
CA GLN A 174 2.68 -14.49 -12.01
C GLN A 174 2.62 -15.59 -10.94
N LEU A 175 2.66 -15.23 -9.66
CA LEU A 175 2.55 -16.19 -8.56
C LEU A 175 1.15 -16.83 -8.51
N VAL A 176 0.09 -16.05 -8.74
CA VAL A 176 -1.28 -16.58 -8.79
C VAL A 176 -1.42 -17.57 -9.94
N ASP A 177 -0.92 -17.24 -11.13
CA ASP A 177 -0.97 -18.12 -12.30
C ASP A 177 -0.18 -19.41 -12.07
N GLN A 178 1.01 -19.32 -11.46
CA GLN A 178 1.82 -20.49 -11.09
C GLN A 178 1.09 -21.41 -10.10
N LEU A 179 0.53 -20.84 -9.03
CA LEU A 179 -0.24 -21.62 -8.04
C LEU A 179 -1.45 -22.30 -8.67
N GLN A 180 -2.15 -21.63 -9.60
CA GLN A 180 -3.28 -22.22 -10.32
C GLN A 180 -2.86 -23.34 -11.27
N ALA A 181 -1.74 -23.20 -11.96
CA ALA A 181 -1.18 -24.23 -12.83
C ALA A 181 -0.78 -25.47 -12.01
N GLU A 182 -0.05 -25.29 -10.91
CA GLU A 182 0.36 -26.39 -10.01
C GLU A 182 -0.86 -27.12 -9.41
N THR A 183 -1.90 -26.38 -9.00
CA THR A 183 -3.13 -26.98 -8.46
C THR A 183 -3.91 -27.75 -9.54
N SER A 184 -3.85 -27.29 -10.79
CA SER A 184 -4.52 -27.97 -11.92
C SER A 184 -3.76 -29.23 -12.34
N GLU A 185 -2.43 -29.22 -12.32
CA GLU A 185 -1.60 -30.40 -12.56
C GLU A 185 -1.74 -31.47 -11.47
N GLU A 186 -1.92 -31.08 -10.19
CA GLU A 186 -2.22 -32.05 -9.11
C GLU A 186 -3.58 -32.74 -9.27
N LEU A 187 -4.57 -32.07 -9.88
CA LEU A 187 -5.90 -32.66 -10.15
C LEU A 187 -5.93 -33.51 -11.43
N GLU A 188 -4.99 -33.29 -12.36
CA GLU A 188 -4.85 -34.06 -13.61
C GLU A 188 -3.83 -35.21 -13.51
N SER A 189 -3.12 -35.35 -12.38
CA SER A 189 -2.29 -36.53 -12.11
C SER A 189 -3.19 -37.78 -12.05
N PRO A 190 -3.10 -38.72 -13.02
CA PRO A 190 -3.86 -39.94 -12.96
C PRO A 190 -3.43 -40.70 -11.71
N GLY A 191 -4.43 -41.17 -10.97
CA GLY A 191 -4.24 -41.98 -9.77
C GLY A 191 -3.08 -42.94 -9.94
N ASN A 192 -2.10 -42.83 -9.05
CA ASN A 192 -0.99 -43.74 -8.93
C ASN A 192 -1.54 -45.17 -8.97
N ASP A 193 -1.26 -45.87 -10.09
CA ASP A 193 -1.49 -47.28 -10.32
C ASP A 193 -0.83 -48.07 -9.18
N LEU A 194 -1.54 -48.22 -8.07
CA LEU A 194 -1.21 -49.15 -7.02
C LEU A 194 -2.31 -50.19 -6.95
N THR A 195 -2.07 -51.23 -7.76
CA THR A 195 -2.38 -52.63 -7.50
C THR A 195 -3.78 -53.15 -7.86
N ASP A 196 -4.01 -53.32 -9.15
CA ASP A 196 -4.74 -54.47 -9.75
C ASP A 196 -3.99 -55.80 -9.50
N VAL A 197 -3.62 -56.08 -8.24
CA VAL A 197 -2.99 -57.36 -7.83
C VAL A 197 -3.81 -58.08 -6.75
N ALA A 198 -4.94 -57.50 -6.33
CA ALA A 198 -5.81 -58.14 -5.34
C ALA A 198 -6.81 -59.16 -5.92
N GLU A 199 -6.96 -59.24 -7.25
CA GLU A 199 -8.00 -60.07 -7.89
C GLU A 199 -7.45 -61.25 -8.73
N GLN A 200 -6.29 -61.79 -8.37
CA GLN A 200 -5.77 -63.06 -8.93
C GLN A 200 -5.32 -64.09 -7.89
N ALA A 201 -5.59 -63.87 -6.60
CA ALA A 201 -5.21 -64.81 -5.54
C ALA A 201 -6.34 -65.76 -5.11
N ASP A 202 -7.58 -65.57 -5.55
CA ASP A 202 -8.74 -66.34 -5.06
C ASP A 202 -9.21 -67.49 -5.98
N GLU A 203 -8.54 -67.73 -7.11
CA GLU A 203 -8.92 -68.80 -8.05
C GLU A 203 -7.99 -70.03 -8.06
N GLN A 204 -7.06 -70.14 -7.11
CA GLN A 204 -6.21 -71.35 -6.93
C GLN A 204 -6.43 -72.11 -5.61
N VAL A 205 -7.54 -71.88 -4.90
CA VAL A 205 -7.93 -72.68 -3.72
C VAL A 205 -9.33 -73.29 -3.89
N ALA A 206 -9.65 -73.72 -5.11
CA ALA A 206 -10.89 -74.45 -5.43
C ALA A 206 -10.67 -75.73 -6.25
N GLU A 207 -9.43 -76.26 -6.31
CA GLU A 207 -9.16 -77.65 -6.69
C GLU A 207 -8.11 -78.26 -5.76
N MET A 208 -8.56 -78.69 -4.57
CA MET A 208 -7.98 -79.79 -3.79
C MET A 208 -9.00 -80.37 -2.82
#